data_AF-A0A963WDI1-F1
#
_entry.id   AF-A0A963WDI1-F1
#
_cell.length_a   1.000
_cell.length_b   1.000
_cell.length_c   1.000
_cell.angle_alpha   90.00
_cell.angle_beta   90.00
_cell.angle_gamma   90.00
#
_symmetry.space_group_name_H-M   'P 1'
#
loop_
_entity.id
_entity.type
_entity.pdbx_description
1 polymer ?
#
loop_
_entity_poly.entity_id
_entity_poly.type
_entity_poly.pdbx_seq_one_letter_code
_entity_poly.pdbx_strand_id
1 'polypeptide(L)'
;MSIRAEGITGEWDLTELRPEDDLAAHRADEFLALALFEHHSRALAAPALPRGVCASCGERCLPAAVYCDPDCRADHELQMAARRRNGTPG
;
A
#
# COMPACT_ATOMS: atom_id res chain seq x y z
N MET A 1 0.26 32.87 -29.47
CA MET A 1 0.67 32.93 -28.06
C MET A 1 1.67 31.79 -27.86
N SER A 2 2.96 32.07 -28.09
CA SER A 2 4.01 31.04 -28.12
C SER A 2 4.65 30.92 -26.75
N ILE A 3 4.54 29.75 -26.14
CA ILE A 3 5.25 29.42 -24.91
C ILE A 3 6.68 29.08 -25.34
N ARG A 4 7.62 29.99 -25.11
CA ARG A 4 9.06 29.66 -25.10
C ARG A 4 9.34 28.95 -23.78
N ALA A 5 9.62 27.65 -23.84
CA ALA A 5 10.23 26.94 -22.74
C ALA A 5 11.75 27.11 -22.89
N GLU A 6 12.32 28.06 -22.15
CA GLU A 6 13.76 28.20 -21.96
C GLU A 6 14.17 27.47 -20.67
N GLY A 7 15.22 26.66 -20.75
CA GLY A 7 15.75 25.80 -19.68
C GLY A 7 15.33 24.35 -19.93
N ILE A 8 16.23 23.39 -20.18
CA ILE A 8 17.49 23.11 -19.49
C ILE A 8 18.47 22.54 -20.53
N THR A 9 19.50 23.28 -20.95
CA THR A 9 20.65 22.69 -21.66
C THR A 9 21.67 22.23 -20.63
N GLY A 10 21.28 21.26 -19.80
CA GLY A 10 22.24 20.48 -19.04
C GLY A 10 22.80 19.44 -19.99
N GLU A 11 24.11 19.44 -20.21
CA GLU A 11 24.78 18.32 -20.84
C GLU A 11 24.59 17.12 -19.90
N TRP A 12 23.72 16.20 -20.31
CA TRP A 12 23.55 14.95 -19.59
C TRP A 12 24.81 14.13 -19.86
N ASP A 13 25.70 14.06 -18.87
CA ASP A 13 26.84 13.16 -18.91
C ASP A 13 26.33 11.72 -18.79
N LEU A 14 26.02 11.12 -19.95
CA LEU A 14 25.51 9.74 -20.06
C LEU A 14 26.62 8.70 -19.80
N THR A 15 27.87 9.13 -19.56
CA THR A 15 29.00 8.23 -19.37
C THR A 15 28.93 7.48 -18.03
N GLU A 16 28.19 8.01 -17.06
CA GLU A 16 27.93 7.37 -15.76
C GLU A 16 26.56 6.67 -15.67
N LEU A 17 25.71 6.81 -16.70
CA LEU A 17 24.43 6.09 -16.77
C LEU A 17 24.69 4.64 -17.19
N ARG A 18 24.64 3.74 -16.21
CA ARG A 18 24.69 2.31 -16.47
C ARG A 18 23.29 1.82 -16.87
N PRO A 19 23.11 1.23 -18.06
CA PRO A 19 21.80 0.79 -18.56
C PRO A 19 21.07 -0.18 -17.60
N GLU A 20 21.81 -0.96 -16.82
CA GLU A 20 21.29 -1.83 -15.77
C GLU A 20 20.64 -1.09 -14.60
N ASP A 21 21.16 0.09 -14.22
CA ASP A 21 20.61 0.91 -13.14
C ASP A 21 19.29 1.56 -13.59
N ASP A 22 19.20 1.94 -14.87
CA ASP A 22 17.95 2.43 -15.49
C ASP A 22 16.86 1.34 -15.53
N LEU A 23 17.24 0.11 -15.85
CA LEU A 23 16.31 -1.03 -15.82
C LEU A 23 15.86 -1.37 -14.40
N ALA A 24 16.76 -1.28 -13.41
CA ALA A 24 16.41 -1.49 -12.01
C ALA A 24 15.44 -0.42 -11.49
N ALA A 25 15.70 0.85 -11.81
CA ALA A 25 14.82 1.96 -11.47
C ALA A 25 13.44 1.80 -12.12
N HIS A 26 13.39 1.50 -13.42
CA HIS A 26 12.12 1.26 -14.14
C HIS A 26 11.30 0.14 -13.50
N ARG A 27 11.94 -0.98 -13.14
CA ARG A 27 11.26 -2.10 -12.47
C ARG A 27 10.75 -1.74 -11.07
N ALA A 28 11.50 -0.91 -10.34
CA ALA A 28 11.08 -0.43 -9.03
C ALA A 28 9.82 0.46 -9.15
N ASP A 29 9.77 1.32 -10.16
CA ASP A 29 8.60 2.17 -10.45
C ASP A 29 7.38 1.33 -10.85
N GLU A 30 7.56 0.34 -11.72
CA GLU A 30 6.50 -0.60 -12.10
C GLU A 30 5.95 -1.36 -10.88
N PHE A 31 6.85 -1.86 -10.02
CA PHE A 31 6.47 -2.56 -8.79
C PHE A 31 5.69 -1.65 -7.84
N LEU A 32 6.15 -0.42 -7.63
CA LEU A 32 5.47 0.56 -6.78
C LEU A 32 4.08 0.89 -7.32
N ALA A 33 3.96 1.12 -8.63
CA ALA A 33 2.68 1.40 -9.28
C ALA A 33 1.68 0.25 -9.10
N LEU A 34 2.13 -0.99 -9.28
CA LEU A 34 1.31 -2.18 -9.05
C LEU A 34 0.88 -2.30 -7.57
N ALA A 35 1.80 -2.13 -6.63
CA ALA A 35 1.51 -2.20 -5.20
C ALA A 35 0.49 -1.13 -4.76
N LEU A 36 0.59 0.09 -5.29
CA LEU A 36 -0.37 1.16 -5.02
C LEU A 36 -1.74 0.85 -5.61
N PHE A 37 -1.80 0.32 -6.83
CA PHE A 37 -3.05 -0.10 -7.46
C PHE A 37 -3.73 -1.22 -6.67
N GLU A 38 -2.98 -2.25 -6.26
CA GLU A 38 -3.50 -3.33 -5.41
C GLU A 38 -4.00 -2.81 -4.05
N HIS A 39 -3.24 -1.91 -3.42
CA HIS A 39 -3.66 -1.31 -2.16
C HIS A 39 -4.96 -0.52 -2.31
N HIS A 40 -5.04 0.32 -3.35
CA HIS A 40 -6.23 1.13 -3.64
C HIS A 40 -7.45 0.24 -3.90
N SER A 41 -7.31 -0.77 -4.77
CA SER A 41 -8.42 -1.68 -5.09
C SER A 41 -8.92 -2.45 -3.87
N ARG A 42 -8.02 -2.93 -2.99
CA ARG A 42 -8.40 -3.54 -1.70
C ARG A 42 -9.11 -2.56 -0.77
N ALA A 43 -8.65 -1.31 -0.69
CA ALA A 43 -9.28 -0.29 0.14
C ALA A 43 -10.70 0.06 -0.32
N LEU A 44 -10.94 0.12 -1.64
CA LEU A 44 -12.27 0.35 -2.19
C LEU A 44 -13.20 -0.86 -2.06
N ALA A 45 -12.66 -2.08 -2.16
CA ALA A 45 -13.43 -3.31 -2.01
C ALA A 45 -13.71 -3.68 -0.55
N ALA A 46 -12.91 -3.17 0.40
CA ALA A 46 -13.09 -3.44 1.81
C ALA A 46 -14.43 -2.85 2.29
N PRO A 47 -15.28 -3.65 2.97
CA PRO A 47 -16.48 -3.11 3.60
C PRO A 47 -16.06 -2.05 4.62
N ALA A 48 -16.78 -0.93 4.65
CA ALA A 48 -16.58 0.07 5.70
C ALA A 48 -16.81 -0.60 7.05
N LEU A 49 -15.73 -0.81 7.82
CA LEU A 49 -15.87 -1.29 9.19
C LEU A 49 -16.75 -0.30 9.94
N PRO A 50 -17.80 -0.76 10.64
CA PRO A 50 -18.61 0.13 11.45
C PRO A 50 -17.70 0.83 12.46
N ARG A 51 -17.64 2.16 12.37
CA ARG A 51 -16.83 2.97 13.27
C ARG A 51 -17.23 2.66 14.71
N GLY A 52 -16.23 2.45 15.57
CA GLY A 52 -16.46 2.12 16.97
C GLY A 52 -16.91 0.69 17.23
N VAL A 53 -16.57 -0.26 16.35
CA VAL A 53 -16.74 -1.70 16.56
C VAL A 53 -15.40 -2.40 16.38
N CYS A 54 -15.03 -3.24 17.35
CA CYS A 54 -13.80 -4.01 17.31
C CYS A 54 -13.82 -5.02 16.15
N ALA A 55 -12.79 -5.01 15.31
CA ALA A 55 -12.65 -5.91 14.16
C ALA A 55 -12.43 -7.38 14.57
N SER A 56 -12.04 -7.64 15.82
CA SER A 56 -11.82 -8.99 16.36
C SER A 56 -13.07 -9.57 17.02
N CYS A 57 -13.58 -8.91 18.06
CA CYS A 57 -14.66 -9.44 18.91
C CYS A 57 -16.05 -8.85 18.61
N GLY A 58 -16.15 -7.78 17.82
CA GLY A 58 -17.42 -7.12 17.48
C GLY A 58 -18.01 -6.23 18.59
N GLU A 59 -17.31 -6.04 19.71
CA GLU A 59 -17.77 -5.16 20.79
C GLU A 59 -17.58 -3.67 20.46
N ARG A 60 -18.35 -2.79 21.10
CA ARG A 60 -18.20 -1.35 20.92
C ARG A 60 -16.87 -0.84 21.49
N CYS A 61 -16.16 -0.05 20.69
CA CYS A 61 -14.89 0.60 21.06
C CYS A 61 -14.89 2.08 20.65
N LEU A 62 -13.78 2.77 20.93
CA LEU A 62 -13.63 4.17 20.52
C LEU A 62 -13.91 4.34 19.01
N PRO A 63 -14.56 5.43 18.56
CA PRO A 63 -15.01 5.59 17.18
C PRO A 63 -13.90 5.46 16.11
N ALA A 64 -12.65 5.75 16.47
CA ALA A 64 -11.48 5.63 15.60
C ALA A 64 -10.61 4.39 15.92
N ALA A 65 -10.93 3.64 16.96
CA ALA A 65 -10.20 2.42 17.30
C ALA A 65 -10.68 1.25 16.44
N VAL A 66 -9.72 0.47 15.93
CA VAL A 66 -9.97 -0.76 15.17
C VAL A 66 -10.14 -1.97 16.10
N TYR A 67 -9.49 -1.93 17.26
CA TYR A 67 -9.56 -2.95 18.30
C TYR A 67 -9.84 -2.30 19.65
N CYS A 68 -10.55 -3.00 20.54
CA CYS A 68 -10.81 -2.52 21.90
C CYS A 68 -9.55 -2.49 22.78
N ASP A 69 -8.62 -3.42 22.55
CA ASP A 69 -7.39 -3.58 23.33
C ASP A 69 -6.30 -4.31 22.50
N PRO A 70 -5.05 -4.40 23.01
CA PRO A 70 -3.96 -5.09 22.34
C PRO A 70 -4.16 -6.60 22.18
N ASP A 71 -4.89 -7.26 23.08
CA ASP A 71 -5.11 -8.71 23.04
C ASP A 71 -6.03 -9.07 21.87
N CYS A 72 -7.10 -8.31 21.67
CA CYS A 72 -7.98 -8.42 20.52
C CYS A 72 -7.26 -8.23 19.18
N ARG A 73 -6.24 -7.36 19.14
CA ARG A 73 -5.38 -7.19 17.97
C ARG A 73 -4.55 -8.45 17.70
N ALA A 74 -3.89 -8.99 18.72
CA ALA A 74 -3.06 -10.18 18.59
C ALA A 74 -3.87 -11.39 18.10
N ASP A 75 -5.06 -11.59 18.66
CA ASP A 75 -5.97 -12.67 18.25
C ASP A 75 -6.38 -12.54 16.78
N HIS A 76 -6.74 -11.33 16.35
CA HIS A 76 -7.13 -11.11 14.96
C HIS A 76 -5.94 -11.34 14.00
N GLU A 77 -4.74 -10.89 14.35
CA GLU A 77 -3.53 -11.13 13.56
C GLU A 77 -3.21 -12.64 13.44
N LEU A 78 -3.37 -13.41 14.52
CA LEU A 78 -3.21 -14.87 14.51
C LEU A 78 -4.24 -15.56 13.61
N GLN A 79 -5.51 -15.16 13.70
CA GLN A 79 -6.58 -15.69 12.84
C GLN A 79 -6.30 -15.38 11.36
N MET A 80 -5.87 -14.15 11.04
CA MET A 80 -5.49 -13.77 9.67
C MET A 80 -4.29 -14.56 9.16
N ALA A 81 -3.28 -14.78 9.99
CA ALA A 81 -2.13 -15.60 9.64
C ALA A 81 -2.51 -17.07 9.39
N ALA A 82 -3.45 -17.62 10.16
CA ALA A 82 -4.00 -18.95 9.92
C ALA A 82 -4.77 -19.04 8.61
N ARG A 83 -5.65 -18.07 8.31
CA ARG A 83 -6.41 -18.00 7.04
C ARG A 83 -5.49 -17.95 5.81
N ARG A 84 -4.45 -17.11 5.86
CA ARG A 84 -3.43 -17.01 4.80
C ARG A 84 -2.73 -18.34 4.55
N ARG A 85 -2.36 -19.06 5.62
CA ARG A 85 -1.74 -20.39 5.51
C ARG A 85 -2.69 -21.43 4.93
N ASN A 86 -3.97 -21.35 5.25
CA ASN A 86 -5.00 -22.27 4.78
C ASN A 86 -5.57 -21.90 3.39
N GLY A 87 -5.00 -20.89 2.72
CA GLY A 87 -5.43 -20.45 1.39
C GLY A 87 -6.85 -19.89 1.35
N THR A 88 -7.44 -19.55 2.50
CA THR A 88 -8.79 -18.98 2.57
C THR A 88 -8.67 -17.46 2.48
N PRO A 89 -9.23 -16.79 1.46
CA PRO A 89 -9.23 -15.34 1.42
C PRO A 89 -10.02 -14.80 2.62
N GLY A 90 -9.42 -13.82 3.31
CA GLY A 90 -10.01 -13.11 4.44
C GLY A 90 -10.80 -11.89 4.00
#